data_AF-A0A0C9Y064-F1
#
_entry.id   AF-A0A0C9Y064-F1
#
_cell.length_a   1.000
_cell.length_b   1.000
_cell.length_c   1.000
_cell.angle_alpha   90.00
_cell.angle_beta   90.00
_cell.angle_gamma   90.00
#
_symmetry.space_group_name_H-M   'P 1'
#
loop_
_entity.id
_entity.type
_entity.pdbx_description
1 polymer ?
#
loop_
_entity_poly.entity_id
_entity_poly.type
_entity_poly.pdbx_seq_one_letter_code
_entity_poly.pdbx_strand_id
1 'polypeptide(L)' 'VEKLIASYTGVISVEHDMCRNTCVAFTGPFSQLEACPTCNASRWKEERLQGTHGRSKIAAQTFTTIPIGPQLQALYR' A
#
# COMPACT_ATOMS: atom_id res chain seq x y z
N VAL A 1 5.64 16.58 9.12
CA VAL A 1 6.45 16.87 7.93
C VAL A 1 5.71 16.53 6.64
N GLU A 2 5.22 15.30 6.45
CA GLU A 2 4.49 14.89 5.22
C GLU A 2 3.26 15.74 4.88
N LYS A 3 2.42 16.05 5.87
CA LYS A 3 1.26 16.95 5.68
C LYS A 3 1.66 18.34 5.20
N LEU A 4 2.83 18.83 5.64
CA LEU A 4 3.38 20.13 5.24
C LEU A 4 3.90 20.06 3.81
N ILE A 5 4.61 18.98 3.45
CA ILE A 5 5.06 18.76 2.07
C ILE A 5 3.84 18.71 1.14
N ALA A 6 2.83 17.91 1.47
CA ALA A 6 1.59 17.81 0.69
C ALA A 6 0.88 19.16 0.52
N SER A 7 0.82 20.00 1.57
CA SER A 7 0.17 21.30 1.47
C SER A 7 0.93 22.30 0.61
N TYR A 8 2.26 22.27 0.63
CA TYR A 8 3.09 23.23 -0.12
C TYR A 8 3.38 22.80 -1.56
N THR A 9 3.55 21.50 -1.82
CA THR A 9 3.98 21.01 -3.15
C THR A 9 2.89 20.27 -3.92
N GLY A 10 1.77 19.92 -3.27
CA GLY A 10 0.76 19.02 -3.85
C GLY A 10 1.23 17.56 -3.98
N VAL A 11 2.44 17.22 -3.52
CA VAL A 11 2.97 15.86 -3.51
C VAL A 11 2.31 15.09 -2.35
N ILE A 12 1.38 14.20 -2.70
CA ILE A 12 0.75 13.28 -1.75
C ILE A 12 1.39 11.90 -1.85
N SER A 13 1.43 11.17 -0.74
CA SER A 13 1.83 9.76 -0.69
C SER A 13 0.60 8.89 -0.41
N VAL A 14 0.52 7.73 -1.06
CA VAL A 14 -0.52 6.73 -0.82
C VAL A 14 0.15 5.40 -0.50
N GLU A 15 -0.25 4.77 0.60
CA GLU A 15 0.26 3.45 0.96
C GLU A 15 -0.61 2.34 0.38
N HIS A 16 0.05 1.31 -0.13
CA HIS A 16 -0.57 0.13 -0.69
C HIS A 16 0.12 -1.12 -0.16
N ASP A 17 -0.68 -2.12 0.21
CA ASP A 17 -0.17 -3.43 0.59
C ASP A 17 0.51 -4.09 -0.60
N MET A 18 1.59 -4.84 -0.35
CA MET A 18 2.28 -5.61 -1.37
C MET A 18 2.73 -6.98 -0.87
N CYS A 19 3.00 -7.87 -1.82
CA CYS A 19 3.68 -9.11 -1.55
C CYS A 19 5.16 -8.89 -1.24
N ARG A 20 5.65 -9.49 -0.16
CA ARG A 20 7.06 -9.40 0.26
C ARG A 20 8.08 -10.06 -0.68
N ASN A 21 7.64 -11.01 -1.50
CA ASN A 21 8.52 -11.79 -2.36
C ASN A 21 8.57 -11.27 -3.80
N THR A 22 7.46 -10.72 -4.29
CA THR A 22 7.28 -10.37 -5.71
C THR A 22 6.95 -8.90 -5.95
N CYS A 23 6.78 -8.12 -4.89
CA CYS A 23 6.34 -6.72 -4.93
C CYS A 23 4.98 -6.50 -5.62
N VAL A 24 4.20 -7.56 -5.87
CA VAL A 24 2.83 -7.45 -6.41
C VAL A 24 1.98 -6.64 -5.44
N ALA A 25 1.43 -5.54 -5.92
CA ALA A 25 0.56 -4.65 -5.15
C ALA A 25 -0.86 -5.25 -5.05
N PHE A 26 -1.43 -5.25 -3.85
CA PHE A 26 -2.82 -5.65 -3.61
C PHE A 26 -3.77 -4.46 -3.83
N THR A 27 -3.77 -3.93 -5.06
CA THR A 27 -4.58 -2.78 -5.48
C THR A 27 -5.42 -3.13 -6.70
N GLY A 28 -6.42 -2.31 -7.02
CA GLY A 28 -7.26 -2.48 -8.21
C GLY A 28 -7.86 -3.90 -8.30
N PRO A 29 -7.62 -4.65 -9.38
CA PRO A 29 -8.09 -6.04 -9.54
C PRO A 29 -7.63 -7.00 -8.44
N PHE A 30 -6.49 -6.72 -7.80
CA PHE A 30 -5.93 -7.55 -6.73
C PHE A 30 -6.31 -7.08 -5.32
N SER A 31 -7.16 -6.06 -5.20
CA SER A 31 -7.54 -5.47 -3.92
C SER A 31 -8.20 -6.44 -2.94
N GLN A 32 -8.86 -7.49 -3.43
CA GLN A 32 -9.55 -8.49 -2.62
C GLN A 32 -8.71 -9.76 -2.37
N LEU A 33 -7.51 -9.85 -2.93
CA LEU A 33 -6.65 -11.02 -2.70
C LEU A 33 -6.04 -10.97 -1.29
N GLU A 34 -6.05 -12.12 -0.63
CA GLU A 34 -5.40 -12.33 0.67
C GLU A 34 -4.03 -13.00 0.55
N ALA A 35 -3.69 -13.53 -0.63
CA ALA A 35 -2.41 -14.14 -0.94
C ALA A 35 -1.93 -13.69 -2.32
N CYS A 36 -0.61 -13.65 -2.50
CA CYS A 36 0.00 -13.26 -3.76
C CYS A 36 -0.36 -14.28 -4.86
N PRO A 37 -0.87 -13.85 -6.02
CA PRO A 37 -1.23 -14.76 -7.12
C PRO A 37 -0.01 -15.45 -7.75
N THR A 38 1.21 -14.93 -7.52
CA THR A 38 2.45 -15.45 -8.11
C THR A 38 3.19 -16.42 -7.20
N CYS A 39 3.27 -16.14 -5.89
CA CYS A 39 4.08 -16.93 -4.95
C CYS A 39 3.31 -17.45 -3.73
N ASN A 40 1.99 -17.21 -3.69
CA ASN A 40 1.07 -17.63 -2.63
C ASN A 40 1.41 -17.10 -1.22
N ALA A 41 2.38 -16.19 -1.08
CA ALA A 41 2.68 -15.57 0.21
C ALA A 41 1.48 -14.74 0.70
N SER A 42 1.19 -14.84 2.00
CA SER A 42 0.12 -14.09 2.66
C SER A 42 0.33 -12.58 2.49
N ARG A 43 -0.78 -11.86 2.24
CA ARG A 43 -0.84 -10.40 2.31
C ARG A 43 -0.62 -9.89 3.73
N TRP A 44 -0.94 -10.70 4.74
CA TRP A 44 -0.96 -10.30 6.15
C TRP A 44 0.25 -10.84 6.92
N LYS A 45 0.64 -10.16 7.99
CA LYS A 45 1.56 -10.70 9.00
C LYS A 45 0.88 -11.85 9.74
N GLU A 46 1.31 -13.07 9.46
CA GLU A 46 0.66 -14.30 9.92
C GLU A 46 0.65 -14.40 11.45
N GLU A 47 1.72 -13.97 12.13
CA GLU A 47 1.81 -14.04 13.60
C GLU A 47 0.75 -13.16 14.27
N ARG A 48 0.51 -11.97 13.72
CA ARG A 48 -0.54 -11.03 14.19
C ARG A 48 -1.93 -11.54 13.86
N LEU A 49 -2.10 -12.12 12.67
CA LEU A 49 -3.39 -12.64 12.23
C LEU A 49 -3.81 -13.84 13.11
N GLN A 50 -2.90 -14.77 13.36
CA GLN A 50 -3.13 -15.92 14.23
C GLN A 50 -3.36 -15.51 15.69
N GLY A 51 -2.51 -14.64 16.24
CA GLY A 51 -2.62 -14.17 17.62
C GLY A 51 -3.89 -13.37 17.93
N THR A 52 -4.61 -12.91 16.90
CA THR A 52 -5.87 -12.17 17.04
C THR A 52 -7.08 -12.93 16.50
N HIS A 53 -6.95 -14.23 16.18
CA HIS A 53 -8.00 -15.03 15.55
C HIS A 53 -8.61 -14.36 14.31
N GLY A 54 -7.76 -13.78 13.45
CA GLY A 54 -8.17 -13.13 12.21
C GLY A 54 -8.69 -11.70 12.35
N ARG A 55 -8.75 -11.13 13.57
CA ARG A 55 -9.32 -9.79 13.81
C ARG A 55 -8.38 -8.65 13.44
N SER A 56 -7.06 -8.87 13.51
CA SER A 56 -6.06 -7.86 13.14
C SER A 56 -5.39 -8.26 11.83
N LYS A 57 -5.79 -7.57 10.75
CA LYS A 57 -5.18 -7.67 9.43
C LYS A 57 -4.17 -6.54 9.28
N ILE A 58 -2.89 -6.87 9.39
CA ILE A 58 -1.78 -5.94 9.18
C ILE A 58 -1.00 -6.45 7.98
N ALA A 59 -0.79 -5.60 6.99
CA ALA A 59 -0.05 -5.97 5.78
C ALA A 59 1.36 -6.46 6.13
N ALA A 60 1.80 -7.52 5.45
CA ALA A 60 3.15 -8.05 5.57
C ALA A 60 4.19 -7.03 5.11
N GLN A 61 3.88 -6.30 4.04
CA GLN A 61 4.68 -5.20 3.51
C GLN A 61 3.78 -4.17 2.81
N THR A 62 4.20 -2.91 2.82
CA THR A 62 3.55 -1.81 2.08
C THR A 62 4.57 -1.10 1.18
N PHE A 63 4.11 -0.45 0.12
CA PHE A 63 4.88 0.59 -0.58
C PHE A 63 4.12 1.90 -0.61
N THR A 64 4.91 2.95 -0.73
CA THR A 64 4.44 4.29 -1.03
C THR A 64 4.34 4.50 -2.53
N THR A 65 3.16 4.93 -2.99
CA THR A 65 2.93 5.47 -4.32
C THR A 65 2.86 6.98 -4.24
N ILE A 66 3.62 7.67 -5.07
CA ILE A 66 3.53 9.12 -5.24
C ILE A 66 2.82 9.38 -6.58
N PRO A 67 1.50 9.65 -6.59
CA PRO A 67 0.76 9.85 -7.82
C PRO A 67 1.27 11.08 -8.58
N ILE A 68 1.45 10.91 -9.89
CA ILE A 68 1.92 11.98 -10.78
C ILE A 68 0.84 13.03 -11.05
N GLY A 69 -0.44 12.65 -10.98
CA GLY A 69 -1.57 13.56 -11.28
C GLY A 69 -1.59 14.82 -10.42
N PRO A 70 -1.60 14.72 -9.07
CA PRO A 70 -1.53 15.87 -8.18
C PRO A 70 -0.27 16.73 -8.38
N GLN A 71 0.87 16.11 -8.73
CA GLN A 71 2.11 16.84 -9.02
C GLN A 71 1.97 17.68 -10.28
N LEU A 72 1.45 17.11 -11.37
CA LEU A 72 1.17 17.83 -12.61
C LEU A 72 0.15 18.95 -12.38
N GLN A 73 -0.92 18.68 -11.64
CA GLN A 73 -1.90 19.70 -11.28
C GLN A 73 -1.26 20.86 -10.51
N ALA A 74 -0.34 20.60 -9.59
CA ALA A 74 0.36 21.65 -8.87
C ALA A 74 1.31 22.48 -9.76
N LEU A 75 1.97 21.85 -10.74
CA LEU A 75 2.87 22.52 -11.67
C LEU A 75 2.16 23.50 -12.63
N TYR A 76 0.91 23.20 -12.99
CA TYR A 76 0.12 24.00 -13.94
C TYR A 76 -1.04 24.79 -13.28
N ARG A 77 -0.95 25.04 -11.97
CA ARG A 77 -1.89 25.88 -11.23
C ARG A 77 -1.76 27.36 -11.57
#